data_AF-A0A934ICF4-F1
#
_entry.id   AF-A0A934ICF4-F1
#
_cell.length_a   1.000
_cell.length_b   1.000
_cell.length_c   1.000
_cell.angle_alpha   90.00
_cell.angle_beta   90.00
_cell.angle_gamma   90.00
#
_symmetry.space_group_name_H-M   'P 1'
#
loop_
_entity.id
_entity.type
_entity.pdbx_description
1 polymer ?
#
loop_
_entity_poly.entity_id
_entity_poly.type
_entity_poly.pdbx_seq_one_letter_code
_entity_poly.pdbx_strand_id
1 'polypeptide(L)' 'MKVTSARKRPSIMARVENLHRRRGELSARIYAELRRPAPCSMTLQTLKRERLRLKDEIARFDGLLRRSNTHSSLFPAA' A
#
# COMPACT_ATOMS: atom_id res chain seq x y z
N MET A 1 20.65 3.69 22.77
CA MET A 1 20.83 2.92 21.51
C MET A 1 19.88 3.46 20.43
N LYS A 2 20.39 4.24 19.45
CA LYS A 2 19.57 4.82 18.38
C LYS A 2 19.54 3.85 17.19
N VAL A 3 18.52 3.01 17.09
CA VAL A 3 18.36 2.10 15.95
C VAL A 3 18.12 2.95 14.69
N THR A 4 19.08 2.86 13.78
CA THR A 4 19.27 3.74 12.63
C THR A 4 18.10 3.68 11.63
N SER A 5 17.67 4.87 11.19
CA SER A 5 16.64 5.12 10.16
C SER A 5 16.80 4.27 8.89
N ALA A 6 18.03 3.86 8.56
CA ALA A 6 18.38 3.04 7.40
C ALA A 6 17.71 1.65 7.36
N ARG A 7 17.51 0.98 8.51
CA ARG A 7 16.87 -0.36 8.56
C ARG A 7 15.36 -0.32 8.27
N LYS A 8 14.73 0.86 8.37
CA LYS A 8 13.27 0.99 8.26
C LYS A 8 12.79 1.08 6.81
N ARG A 9 13.60 1.66 5.90
CA ARG A 9 13.23 1.82 4.48
C ARG A 9 12.99 0.49 3.75
N PRO A 10 13.90 -0.50 3.78
CA PRO A 10 13.66 -1.78 3.10
C PRO A 10 12.46 -2.52 3.71
N SER A 11 12.24 -2.40 5.03
CA SER A 11 11.07 -2.96 5.70
C SER A 11 9.76 -2.32 5.23
N ILE A 12 9.73 -0.99 5.04
CA ILE A 12 8.57 -0.28 4.51
C ILE A 12 8.30 -0.66 3.05
N MET A 13 9.34 -0.77 2.22
CA MET A 13 9.19 -1.21 0.83
C MET A 13 8.65 -2.63 0.73
N ALA A 14 9.17 -3.58 1.53
CA ALA A 14 8.64 -4.93 1.60
C ALA A 14 7.17 -4.97 2.06
N ARG A 15 6.77 -4.03 2.93
CA ARG A 15 5.37 -3.90 3.34
C ARG A 15 4.49 -3.35 2.24
N VAL A 16 4.94 -2.33 1.50
CA VAL A 16 4.25 -1.78 0.32
C VAL A 16 4.03 -2.86 -0.73
N GLU A 17 5.05 -3.67 -1.04
CA GLU A 17 4.93 -4.76 -2.01
C GLU A 17 3.87 -5.80 -1.59
N ASN A 18 3.86 -6.19 -0.31
CA ASN A 18 2.82 -7.09 0.21
C ASN A 18 1.41 -6.48 0.11
N LEU A 19 1.27 -5.17 0.35
CA LEU A 19 -0.01 -4.47 0.19
C LEU A 19 -0.44 -4.43 -1.28
N HIS A 20 0.48 -4.25 -2.23
CA HIS A 20 0.19 -4.34 -3.66
C HIS A 20 -0.31 -5.71 -4.06
N ARG A 21 0.37 -6.79 -3.62
CA ARG A 21 -0.08 -8.17 -3.87
C ARG A 21 -1.50 -8.40 -3.37
N ARG A 22 -1.77 -8.02 -2.11
CA ARG A 22 -3.09 -8.18 -1.48
C ARG A 22 -4.18 -7.35 -2.20
N ARG A 23 -3.84 -6.16 -2.69
CA ARG A 23 -4.75 -5.34 -3.51
C ARG A 23 -5.06 -5.99 -4.87
N GLY A 24 -4.08 -6.65 -5.46
CA GLY A 24 -4.25 -7.47 -6.67
C GLY A 24 -5.22 -8.62 -6.45
N GLU A 25 -5.02 -9.39 -5.37
CA GLU A 25 -5.92 -10.48 -4.97
C GLU A 25 -7.37 -10.00 -4.76
N LEU A 26 -7.57 -8.87 -4.06
CA LEU A 26 -8.91 -8.28 -3.90
C LEU A 26 -9.53 -7.86 -5.23
N SER A 27 -8.73 -7.34 -6.16
CA SER A 27 -9.22 -6.95 -7.49
C SER A 27 -9.67 -8.18 -8.29
N ALA A 28 -8.94 -9.29 -8.20
CA ALA A 28 -9.34 -10.57 -8.79
C ALA A 28 -10.64 -11.10 -8.17
N ARG A 29 -10.80 -11.02 -6.84
CA ARG A 29 -12.04 -11.42 -6.14
C ARG A 29 -13.24 -10.57 -6.54
N ILE A 30 -13.06 -9.25 -6.68
CA ILE A 30 -14.12 -8.35 -7.17
C ILE A 30 -14.52 -8.75 -8.59
N TYR A 31 -13.55 -9.01 -9.46
CA TYR A 31 -13.83 -9.42 -10.84
C TYR A 31 -14.56 -10.76 -10.91
N ALA A 32 -14.17 -11.74 -10.08
CA ALA A 32 -14.84 -13.02 -9.98
C ALA A 32 -16.29 -12.88 -9.50
N GLU A 33 -16.54 -12.05 -8.48
CA GLU A 33 -17.87 -11.79 -7.95
C GLU A 33 -18.77 -11.08 -8.98
N LEU A 34 -18.23 -10.11 -9.74
CA LEU A 34 -18.95 -9.44 -10.82
C LEU A 34 -19.32 -10.35 -11.99
N ARG A 35 -18.58 -11.44 -12.20
CA ARG A 35 -18.87 -12.45 -13.23
C ARG A 35 -19.93 -13.45 -12.81
N ARG A 36 -20.34 -13.46 -11.54
CA ARG A 36 -21.41 -14.36 -11.07
C ARG A 36 -22.75 -13.93 -11.70
N PRO A 37 -23.61 -14.90 -12.08
CA PRO A 37 -24.92 -14.60 -12.65
C PRO A 37 -25.83 -13.79 -11.71
N ALA A 38 -25.62 -13.90 -10.39
CA ALA A 38 -26.23 -13.06 -9.37
C ALA A 38 -25.14 -12.53 -8.42
N PRO A 39 -24.54 -11.36 -8.70
CA PRO A 39 -23.49 -10.80 -7.86
C PRO A 39 -24.06 -10.33 -6.52
N CYS A 40 -23.43 -10.72 -5.41
CA CYS A 40 -23.85 -10.25 -4.10
C CYS A 40 -23.28 -8.85 -3.83
N SER A 41 -24.18 -7.86 -3.77
CA SER A 41 -23.84 -6.44 -3.60
C SER A 41 -23.11 -6.16 -2.28
N MET A 42 -23.44 -6.89 -1.21
CA MET A 42 -22.77 -6.78 0.09
C MET A 42 -21.31 -7.24 0.00
N THR A 43 -21.04 -8.39 -0.60
CA THR A 43 -19.66 -8.88 -0.80
C THR A 43 -18.86 -7.92 -1.68
N LEU A 44 -19.45 -7.41 -2.76
CA LEU A 44 -18.80 -6.42 -3.61
C LEU A 44 -18.47 -5.14 -2.87
N GLN A 45 -19.38 -4.64 -2.03
CA GLN A 45 -19.12 -3.45 -1.22
C GLN A 45 -18.01 -3.69 -0.20
N THR A 46 -17.99 -4.85 0.46
CA THR A 46 -16.93 -5.22 1.42
C THR A 46 -15.57 -5.31 0.71
N LEU A 47 -15.49 -6.02 -0.41
CA LEU A 47 -14.25 -6.15 -1.18
C LEU A 47 -13.75 -4.80 -1.71
N LYS A 48 -14.65 -3.93 -2.19
CA LYS A 48 -14.29 -2.58 -2.64
C LYS A 48 -13.78 -1.71 -1.50
N ARG A 49 -14.40 -1.79 -0.31
CA ARG A 49 -13.97 -1.07 0.89
C ARG A 49 -12.59 -1.54 1.35
N GLU A 50 -12.34 -2.85 1.36
CA GLU A 50 -11.01 -3.40 1.69
C GLU A 50 -9.96 -2.94 0.68
N ARG A 51 -10.27 -2.96 -0.62
CA ARG A 51 -9.36 -2.47 -1.67
C ARG A 51 -9.03 -0.98 -1.48
N LEU A 52 -10.01 -0.17 -1.09
CA LEU A 52 -9.80 1.25 -0.80
C LEU A 52 -8.88 1.45 0.41
N ARG A 53 -9.11 0.72 1.52
CA ARG A 53 -8.24 0.77 2.70
C ARG A 53 -6.79 0.44 2.37
N LEU A 54 -6.54 -0.60 1.55
CA LEU A 54 -5.19 -0.94 1.11
C LEU A 54 -4.57 0.17 0.24
N LYS A 55 -5.37 0.83 -0.62
CA LYS A 55 -4.89 1.98 -1.42
C LYS A 55 -4.39 3.10 -0.50
N ASP A 56 -5.16 3.42 0.53
CA ASP A 56 -4.83 4.49 1.48
C ASP A 56 -3.61 4.14 2.33
N GLU A 57 -3.47 2.86 2.73
CA GLU A 57 -2.30 2.37 3.46
C GLU A 57 -1.02 2.44 2.59
N ILE A 58 -1.09 2.07 1.32
CA ILE A 58 0.03 2.24 0.36
C ILE A 58 0.41 3.71 0.23
N ALA A 59 -0.58 4.59 0.01
CA ALA A 59 -0.33 6.03 -0.13
C ALA A 59 0.35 6.63 1.11
N ARG A 60 0.00 6.15 2.30
CA ARG A 60 0.64 6.55 3.56
C ARG A 60 2.12 6.11 3.60
N PHE A 61 2.41 4.86 3.24
CA PHE A 61 3.79 4.36 3.23
C PHE A 61 4.65 5.02 2.15
N ASP A 62 4.09 5.29 0.96
CA ASP A 62 4.76 6.06 -0.08
C ASP A 62 5.10 7.48 0.38
N GLY A 63 4.17 8.14 1.08
CA GLY A 63 4.42 9.45 1.70
C GLY A 63 5.55 9.40 2.73
N LEU A 64 5.63 8.34 3.54
CA LEU A 64 6.72 8.13 4.51
C LEU A 64 8.07 7.90 3.81
N LEU A 65 8.09 7.08 2.75
CA LEU A 65 9.30 6.83 1.96
C LEU A 65 9.79 8.12 1.30
N ARG A 66 8.91 8.91 0.69
CA ARG A 66 9.24 10.21 0.09
C ARG A 66 9.80 11.18 1.12
N ARG A 67 9.14 11.35 2.27
CA ARG A 67 9.61 12.23 3.35
C ARG A 67 10.97 11.81 3.92
N SER A 68 11.21 10.50 4.02
CA SER A 68 12.52 10.01 4.45
C SER A 68 13.63 10.29 3.41
N ASN A 69 13.27 10.48 2.13
CA ASN A 69 14.22 10.79 1.05
C ASN A 69 14.64 12.26 1.01
N THR A 70 13.79 13.18 1.45
CA THR A 70 14.08 14.62 1.43
C THR A 70 15.08 15.06 2.50
N HIS A 71 15.21 14.30 3.59
CA HIS A 71 16.20 14.58 4.64
C HIS A 71 17.63 14.16 4.29
N SER A 72 17.86 13.41 3.21
CA SER A 72 19.22 13.00 2.79
C SER A 72 19.90 13.98 1.83
N SER A 73 19.21 15.00 1.33
CA SER A 73 19.72 15.92 0.30
C SER A 73 19.93 17.37 0.77
N LEU A 74 19.90 17.64 2.08
CA LEU A 74 20.22 18.96 2.64
C LEU A 74 21.72 19.07 2.96
N PHE A 75 22.55 19.10 1.92
CA PHE A 75 23.89 19.69 2.00
C PHE A 75 24.07 20.59 0.77
N PRO A 76 24.15 21.93 0.93
CA PRO A 76 24.54 22.80 -0.16
C PRO A 76 26.04 22.60 -0.40
N ALA A 77 26.42 22.28 -1.64
CA ALA A 77 27.79 22.45 -2.07
C ALA A 77 28.08 23.96 -2.04
N ALA A 78 29.04 24.34 -1.19
CA ALA A 78 29.56 25.69 -1.07
C ALA A 78 30.37 26.09 -2.31
#